data_AF-A0A519UTM9-F1
#
_entry.id   AF-A0A519UTM9-F1
#
_cell.length_a   1.000
_cell.length_b   1.000
_cell.length_c   1.000
_cell.angle_alpha   90.00
_cell.angle_beta   90.00
_cell.angle_gamma   90.00
#
_symmetry.space_group_name_H-M   'P 1'
#
loop_
_entity.id
_entity.type
_entity.pdbx_description
1 polymer ?
#
loop_
_entity_poly.entity_id
_entity_poly.type
_entity_poly.pdbx_seq_one_letter_code
_entity_poly.pdbx_strand_id
1 'polypeptide(L)'
;MKKIFSIILIGLAFISCEKKISGPDINAGINFSIVSSNGNDLLNPNVNGAITEENTEVFLLKNNQKIRLYQGNLDAPKFFKIRSENGRNVFHMFFDIANENFKENKITQYIRFKDGAEIE
;
A
#
# COMPACT_ATOMS: atom_id res chain seq x y z
N MET A 1 -0.11 -44.28 -22.40
CA MET A 1 0.48 -42.94 -22.16
C MET A 1 -0.47 -42.00 -21.41
N LYS A 2 -1.71 -41.74 -21.88
CA LYS A 2 -2.68 -40.86 -21.17
C LYS A 2 -2.94 -41.25 -19.69
N LYS A 3 -3.05 -42.55 -19.39
CA LYS A 3 -3.28 -43.06 -18.01
C LYS A 3 -2.10 -42.82 -17.06
N ILE A 4 -0.87 -42.77 -17.58
CA ILE A 4 0.34 -42.50 -16.78
C ILE A 4 0.38 -41.03 -16.36
N PHE A 5 -0.03 -40.14 -17.27
CA PHE A 5 -0.09 -38.70 -17.01
C PHE A 5 -1.08 -38.36 -15.88
N SER A 6 -2.23 -39.03 -15.84
CA SER A 6 -3.22 -38.86 -14.77
C SER A 6 -2.71 -39.31 -13.40
N ILE A 7 -1.91 -40.38 -13.34
CA ILE A 7 -1.31 -40.88 -12.09
C ILE A 7 -0.28 -39.90 -11.55
N ILE A 8 0.53 -39.31 -12.43
CA ILE A 8 1.54 -38.29 -12.05
C ILE A 8 0.85 -37.03 -11.50
N LEU A 9 -0.24 -36.58 -12.13
CA LEU A 9 -0.96 -35.38 -11.71
C LEU A 9 -1.62 -35.55 -10.33
N ILE A 10 -2.17 -36.75 -10.04
CA ILE A 10 -2.73 -37.09 -8.73
C ILE A 10 -1.63 -37.18 -7.66
N GLY A 11 -0.46 -37.73 -8.00
CA GLY A 11 0.69 -37.79 -7.10
C GLY A 11 1.20 -36.42 -6.64
N LEU A 12 1.18 -35.42 -7.52
CA LEU A 12 1.60 -34.04 -7.21
C LEU A 12 0.69 -33.35 -6.20
N ALA A 13 -0.59 -33.74 -6.10
CA ALA A 13 -1.53 -33.15 -5.14
C ALA A 13 -1.23 -33.53 -3.68
N PHE A 14 -0.56 -34.68 -3.44
CA PHE A 14 -0.23 -35.14 -2.09
C PHE A 14 1.04 -34.50 -1.51
N ILE A 15 1.78 -33.71 -2.29
CA ILE A 15 3.01 -33.02 -1.84
C ILE A 15 2.71 -31.56 -1.45
N SER A 16 1.43 -31.18 -1.25
CA SER A 16 1.08 -29.85 -0.75
C SER A 16 1.44 -29.73 0.74
N CYS A 17 2.69 -29.41 1.01
CA CYS A 17 3.18 -29.08 2.33
C CYS A 17 2.96 -27.59 2.58
N GLU A 18 1.81 -27.25 3.17
CA GLU A 18 1.59 -25.90 3.68
C GLU A 18 2.38 -25.71 4.97
N LYS A 19 3.45 -24.91 4.91
CA LYS A 19 4.08 -24.41 6.14
C LYS A 19 3.09 -23.45 6.78
N LYS A 20 2.74 -23.71 8.05
CA LYS A 20 2.03 -22.71 8.86
C LYS A 20 2.88 -21.44 8.86
N ILE A 21 2.32 -20.35 8.34
CA ILE A 21 2.88 -19.03 8.51
C ILE A 21 2.75 -18.72 10.00
N SER A 22 3.88 -18.63 10.69
CA SER A 22 3.94 -18.26 12.10
C SER A 22 4.82 -17.03 12.26
N GLY A 23 4.37 -16.11 13.10
CA GLY A 23 5.02 -14.82 13.33
C GLY A 23 4.01 -13.81 13.86
N PRO A 24 4.48 -12.68 14.42
CA PRO A 24 3.60 -11.58 14.76
C PRO A 24 2.98 -10.99 13.49
N ASP A 25 1.69 -10.67 13.55
CA ASP A 25 1.07 -9.80 12.54
C ASP A 25 1.51 -8.37 12.83
N ILE A 26 2.22 -7.76 11.87
CA ILE A 26 2.68 -6.37 11.97
C ILE A 26 1.85 -5.55 11.00
N ASN A 27 0.82 -4.89 11.53
CA ASN A 27 0.02 -3.93 10.79
C ASN A 27 0.44 -2.50 11.16
N ALA A 28 1.23 -1.89 10.28
CA ALA A 28 1.59 -0.48 10.36
C ALA A 28 0.88 0.26 9.23
N GLY A 29 -0.33 0.74 9.51
CA GLY A 29 -1.12 1.56 8.61
C GLY A 29 -1.73 2.74 9.35
N ILE A 30 -1.92 3.85 8.65
CA ILE A 30 -2.62 5.02 9.18
C ILE A 30 -3.77 5.40 8.25
N ASN A 31 -4.90 5.80 8.85
CA ASN A 31 -6.06 6.35 8.16
C ASN A 31 -6.18 7.84 8.49
N PHE A 32 -6.30 8.68 7.47
CA PHE A 32 -6.61 10.09 7.67
C PHE A 32 -7.54 10.64 6.59
N SER A 33 -8.28 11.68 6.94
CA SER A 33 -9.08 12.48 6.00
C SER A 33 -8.28 13.69 5.55
N ILE A 34 -8.45 14.06 4.28
CA ILE A 34 -7.90 15.30 3.74
C ILE A 34 -9.06 16.21 3.41
N VAL A 35 -9.13 17.36 4.06
CA VAL A 35 -10.23 18.33 3.89
C VAL A 35 -9.68 19.69 3.48
N SER A 36 -10.42 20.38 2.63
CA SER A 36 -10.11 21.78 2.28
C SER A 36 -10.38 22.72 3.47
N SER A 37 -9.91 23.97 3.38
CA SER A 37 -10.23 25.04 4.35
C SER A 37 -11.73 25.27 4.52
N ASN A 38 -12.53 24.92 3.51
CA ASN A 38 -13.98 25.09 3.50
C ASN A 38 -14.72 23.83 4.00
N GLY A 39 -14.00 22.80 4.43
CA GLY A 39 -14.57 21.54 4.94
C GLY A 39 -14.92 20.49 3.90
N ASN A 40 -14.67 20.74 2.60
CA ASN A 40 -14.90 19.73 1.56
C ASN A 40 -13.92 18.55 1.70
N ASP A 41 -14.44 17.32 1.62
CA ASP A 41 -13.65 16.08 1.55
C ASP A 41 -12.91 16.00 0.21
N LEU A 42 -11.59 16.19 0.24
CA LEU A 42 -10.74 16.16 -0.95
C LEU A 42 -10.48 14.75 -1.46
N LEU A 43 -10.85 13.71 -0.71
CA LEU A 43 -10.77 12.31 -1.13
C LEU A 43 -12.05 11.84 -1.84
N ASN A 44 -13.10 12.65 -1.86
CA ASN A 44 -14.34 12.34 -2.56
C ASN A 44 -14.17 12.54 -4.08
N PRO A 45 -14.38 11.50 -4.92
CA PRO A 45 -14.17 11.61 -6.37
C PRO A 45 -15.12 12.59 -7.06
N ASN A 46 -16.21 13.00 -6.41
CA ASN A 46 -17.15 13.98 -6.94
C ASN A 46 -16.72 15.45 -6.70
N VAL A 47 -15.64 15.68 -5.95
CA VAL A 47 -15.10 17.01 -5.70
C VAL A 47 -14.10 17.38 -6.80
N ASN A 48 -14.21 18.59 -7.33
CA ASN A 48 -13.24 19.06 -8.32
C ASN A 48 -11.83 19.13 -7.71
N GLY A 49 -10.84 18.58 -8.41
CA GLY A 49 -9.48 18.46 -7.88
C GLY A 49 -9.33 17.36 -6.82
N ALA A 50 -10.23 16.37 -6.79
CA ALA A 50 -10.12 15.22 -5.89
C ALA A 50 -8.72 14.60 -5.93
N ILE A 51 -8.21 14.29 -4.74
CA ILE A 51 -7.01 13.49 -4.52
C ILE A 51 -7.39 12.05 -4.85
N THR A 52 -6.64 11.43 -5.75
CA THR A 52 -6.88 10.08 -6.27
C THR A 52 -5.58 9.27 -6.22
N GLU A 53 -5.71 7.95 -6.32
CA GLU A 53 -4.53 7.07 -6.43
C GLU A 53 -3.69 7.37 -7.68
N GLU A 54 -4.29 7.87 -8.75
CA GLU A 54 -3.60 8.20 -10.00
C GLU A 54 -2.73 9.45 -9.86
N ASN A 55 -3.20 10.44 -9.10
CA ASN A 55 -2.61 11.78 -9.04
C ASN A 55 -1.79 12.04 -7.77
N THR A 56 -1.59 11.01 -6.95
CA THR A 56 -0.85 11.07 -5.69
C THR A 56 0.22 9.99 -5.65
N GLU A 57 1.36 10.35 -5.07
CA GLU A 57 2.53 9.49 -4.98
C GLU A 57 3.08 9.52 -3.56
N VAL A 58 3.60 8.37 -3.08
CA VAL A 58 4.25 8.27 -1.78
C VAL A 58 5.74 8.02 -1.97
N PHE A 59 6.55 8.70 -1.17
CA PHE A 59 8.00 8.61 -1.20
C PHE A 59 8.52 8.23 0.18
N LEU A 60 9.58 7.41 0.22
CA LEU A 60 10.32 7.10 1.41
C LEU A 60 11.58 7.98 1.48
N LEU A 61 11.88 8.54 2.66
CA LEU A 61 13.18 9.14 2.93
C LEU A 61 14.21 8.07 3.25
N LYS A 62 15.14 7.81 2.33
CA LYS A 62 16.22 6.84 2.51
C LYS A 62 17.55 7.49 2.16
N ASN A 63 18.52 7.44 3.08
CA ASN A 63 19.84 8.07 2.89
C ASN A 63 19.75 9.54 2.43
N ASN A 64 18.84 10.31 3.03
CA ASN A 64 18.53 11.71 2.69
C ASN A 64 18.05 11.92 1.24
N GLN A 65 17.59 10.87 0.56
CA GLN A 65 16.97 10.93 -0.76
C GLN A 65 15.52 10.47 -0.68
N LYS A 66 14.64 11.13 -1.44
CA LYS A 66 13.23 10.71 -1.59
C LYS A 66 13.14 9.65 -2.68
N ILE A 67 12.81 8.44 -2.30
CA ILE A 67 12.63 7.31 -3.21
C ILE A 67 11.14 7.07 -3.37
N ARG A 68 10.63 7.08 -4.60
CA ARG A 68 9.23 6.77 -4.87
C ARG A 68 8.92 5.34 -4.46
N LEU A 69 7.91 5.14 -3.62
CA LEU A 69 7.42 3.82 -3.26
C LEU A 69 6.49 3.28 -4.35
N TYR A 70 6.91 2.21 -5.00
CA TYR A 70 6.09 1.51 -5.97
C TYR A 70 6.46 0.03 -6.08
N GLN A 71 5.51 -0.86 -5.83
CA GLN A 71 5.65 -2.31 -6.02
C GLN A 71 4.42 -2.87 -6.73
N GLY A 72 4.53 -3.03 -8.06
CA GLY A 72 3.39 -3.38 -8.93
C GLY A 72 2.71 -4.72 -8.64
N ASN A 73 3.36 -5.61 -7.89
CA ASN A 73 2.85 -6.92 -7.49
C ASN A 73 2.11 -6.93 -6.15
N LEU A 74 1.93 -5.77 -5.50
CA LEU A 74 1.14 -5.64 -4.27
C LEU A 74 -0.30 -5.23 -4.56
N ASP A 75 -1.22 -5.52 -3.63
CA ASP A 75 -2.61 -5.04 -3.68
C ASP A 75 -2.70 -3.51 -3.61
N ALA A 76 -1.74 -2.87 -2.94
CA ALA A 76 -1.55 -1.43 -2.87
C ALA A 76 -0.17 -1.02 -3.41
N PRO A 77 0.02 -0.95 -4.74
CA PRO A 77 1.33 -0.73 -5.35
C PRO A 77 2.02 0.55 -4.91
N LYS A 78 1.26 1.62 -4.67
CA LYS A 78 1.78 2.93 -4.24
C LYS A 78 1.86 3.08 -2.71
N PHE A 79 1.70 1.99 -1.95
CA PHE A 79 1.70 2.01 -0.47
C PHE A 79 0.60 2.90 0.14
N PHE A 80 -0.47 3.17 -0.60
CA PHE A 80 -1.71 3.70 -0.05
C PHE A 80 -2.91 3.25 -0.88
N LYS A 81 -4.10 3.43 -0.31
CA LYS A 81 -5.39 3.29 -0.97
C LYS A 81 -6.33 4.39 -0.50
N ILE A 82 -7.24 4.83 -1.38
CA ILE A 82 -8.38 5.65 -0.96
C ILE A 82 -9.57 4.71 -0.80
N ARG A 83 -10.15 4.66 0.40
CA ARG A 83 -11.25 3.75 0.74
C ARG A 83 -12.45 4.53 1.24
N SER A 84 -13.64 3.99 1.00
CA SER A 84 -14.86 4.51 1.62
C SER A 84 -15.18 3.69 2.87
N GLU A 85 -15.07 4.30 4.04
CA GLU A 85 -15.36 3.70 5.35
C GLU A 85 -16.47 4.50 6.04
N ASN A 86 -17.59 3.84 6.39
CA ASN A 86 -18.74 4.46 7.07
C ASN A 86 -19.28 5.74 6.37
N GLY A 87 -19.28 5.75 5.03
CA GLY A 87 -19.75 6.88 4.23
C GLY A 87 -18.76 8.05 4.12
N ARG A 88 -17.50 7.86 4.52
CA ARG A 88 -16.42 8.85 4.39
C ARG A 88 -15.25 8.26 3.60
N ASN A 89 -14.61 9.09 2.77
CA ASN A 89 -13.39 8.67 2.10
C ASN A 89 -12.20 8.85 3.04
N VAL A 90 -11.31 7.86 3.09
CA VAL A 90 -10.11 7.85 3.92
C VAL A 90 -8.90 7.49 3.09
N PHE A 91 -7.79 8.17 3.37
CA PHE A 91 -6.49 7.85 2.85
C PHE A 91 -5.87 6.82 3.78
N HIS A 92 -5.81 5.57 3.32
CA HIS A 92 -5.20 4.46 4.04
C HIS A 92 -3.76 4.31 3.57
N MET A 93 -2.78 4.76 4.37
CA MET A 93 -1.36 4.70 4.06
C MET A 93 -0.70 3.51 4.74
N PHE A 94 0.15 2.79 4.00
CA PHE A 94 0.95 1.66 4.47
C PHE A 94 2.41 2.09 4.61
N PHE A 95 3.16 1.37 5.44
CA PHE A 95 4.59 1.61 5.65
C PHE A 95 5.43 0.44 5.14
N ASP A 96 6.50 0.74 4.41
CA ASP A 96 7.52 -0.25 4.06
C ASP A 96 8.47 -0.46 5.25
N ILE A 97 8.09 -1.39 6.12
CA ILE A 97 8.76 -1.70 7.40
C ILE A 97 10.04 -2.55 7.25
N ALA A 98 10.63 -2.63 6.05
CA ALA A 98 11.92 -3.27 5.89
C ALA A 98 13.00 -2.57 6.74
N ASN A 99 13.85 -3.34 7.42
CA ASN A 99 14.82 -2.82 8.40
C ASN A 99 15.72 -1.72 7.81
N GLU A 100 16.09 -1.84 6.54
CA GLU A 100 16.93 -0.88 5.82
C GLU A 100 16.26 0.48 5.54
N ASN A 101 14.96 0.61 5.80
CA ASN A 101 14.21 1.84 5.63
C ASN A 101 14.14 2.66 6.92
N PHE A 102 14.57 2.10 8.05
CA PHE A 102 14.65 2.81 9.31
C PHE A 102 15.91 3.67 9.40
N LYS A 103 15.74 4.93 9.80
CA LYS A 103 16.82 5.82 10.24
C LYS A 103 16.52 6.25 11.67
N GLU A 104 17.43 5.95 12.60
CA GLU A 104 17.26 6.30 14.03
C GLU A 104 15.92 5.81 14.61
N ASN A 105 15.52 4.57 14.26
CA ASN A 105 14.25 3.95 14.63
C ASN A 105 12.99 4.65 14.09
N LYS A 106 13.11 5.41 13.00
CA LYS A 106 11.97 6.07 12.34
C LYS A 106 11.95 5.74 10.85
N ILE A 107 10.73 5.65 10.31
CA ILE A 107 10.45 5.66 8.88
C ILE A 107 9.79 7.01 8.58
N THR A 108 10.30 7.74 7.60
CA THR A 108 9.71 9.00 7.15
C THR A 108 9.20 8.81 5.73
N GLN A 109 7.91 9.04 5.51
CA GLN A 109 7.30 9.05 4.20
C GLN A 109 6.87 10.46 3.82
N TYR A 110 6.73 10.73 2.53
CA TYR A 110 6.19 11.96 2.00
C TYR A 110 5.06 11.64 1.02
N ILE A 111 3.96 12.36 1.12
CA ILE A 111 2.87 12.31 0.15
C ILE A 111 3.04 13.50 -0.78
N ARG A 112 3.15 13.26 -2.08
CA ARG A 112 3.19 14.30 -3.10
C ARG A 112 1.91 14.27 -3.91
N PHE A 113 1.26 15.42 -4.01
CA PHE A 113 0.06 15.61 -4.82
C PHE A 113 0.40 16.11 -6.23
N LYS A 114 -0.60 16.13 -7.12
CA LYS A 114 -0.47 16.53 -8.52
C LYS A 114 0.11 17.93 -8.73
N ASP A 115 -0.18 18.86 -7.84
CA ASP A 115 0.31 20.24 -7.88
C ASP A 115 1.75 20.39 -7.36
N GLY A 116 2.37 19.28 -6.92
CA GLY A 116 3.72 19.26 -6.36
C GLY A 116 3.78 19.59 -4.88
N ALA A 117 2.65 19.86 -4.21
CA ALA A 117 2.61 20.01 -2.77
C ALA A 117 3.00 18.69 -2.10
N GLU A 118 3.73 18.79 -0.98
CA GLU A 118 4.21 17.64 -0.22
C GLU A 118 3.85 17.75 1.26
N ILE A 119 3.51 16.61 1.86
CA ILE A 119 3.28 16.46 3.29
C ILE A 119 4.19 15.33 3.79
N GLU A 120 4.75 15.49 4.99
CA GLU A 120 5.50 14.46 5.73
C GLU A 120 4.60 13.69 6.69
#